data_AF-F6CTE9-F1
#
_entry.id   AF-F6CTE9-F1
#
_cell.length_a   1.000
_cell.length_b   1.000
_cell.length_c   1.000
_cell.angle_alpha   90.00
_cell.angle_beta   90.00
_cell.angle_gamma   90.00
#
_symmetry.space_group_name_H-M   'P 1'
#
loop_
_entity.id
_entity.type
_entity.pdbx_description
1 polymer ?
#
loop_
_entity_poly.entity_id
_entity_poly.type
_entity_poly.pdbx_seq_one_letter_code
_entity_poly.pdbx_strand_id
1 'polypeptide(L)'
;MKNKDTWFPAKENGLGWGKPDTWQGWLVLSLYLFVLCLISILVDPKEALMEWAFWVACNTLVLILICYLKGEPPSWKWKPIEKEKRKWFK
;
A
#
# COMPACT_ATOMS: atom_id res chain seq x y z
N MET A 1 3.86 4.59 23.05
CA MET A 1 4.02 3.13 23.24
C MET A 1 3.55 2.48 21.94
N LYS A 2 4.46 1.94 21.11
CA LYS A 2 4.11 1.29 19.82
C LYS A 2 3.51 -0.08 20.16
N ASN A 3 2.20 -0.26 19.96
CA ASN A 3 1.52 -1.53 20.16
C ASN A 3 1.95 -2.49 19.04
N LYS A 4 2.31 -3.72 19.42
CA LYS A 4 3.03 -4.70 18.61
C LYS A 4 2.18 -5.44 17.55
N ASP A 5 0.94 -5.01 17.31
CA ASP A 5 -0.04 -5.77 16.52
C ASP A 5 -0.51 -5.06 15.24
N THR A 6 0.28 -4.13 14.69
CA THR A 6 -0.11 -3.36 13.52
C THR A 6 0.46 -3.95 12.24
N TRP A 7 -0.41 -4.43 11.34
CA TRP A 7 -0.01 -5.14 10.12
C TRP A 7 0.70 -4.23 9.12
N PHE A 8 0.33 -2.95 9.16
CA PHE A 8 0.85 -1.88 8.33
C PHE A 8 1.22 -0.70 9.24
N PRO A 9 2.51 -0.57 9.65
CA PRO A 9 2.94 0.54 10.48
C PRO A 9 2.82 1.86 9.71
N ALA A 10 2.37 2.92 10.37
CA ALA A 10 2.33 4.25 9.76
C ALA A 10 3.76 4.73 9.44
N LYS A 11 3.95 5.33 8.27
CA LYS A 11 5.26 5.86 7.89
C LYS A 11 5.62 7.03 8.81
N GLU A 12 6.85 7.06 9.33
CA GLU A 12 7.27 8.11 10.27
C GLU A 12 7.35 9.51 9.63
N ASN A 13 7.40 9.57 8.29
CA ASN A 13 7.38 10.78 7.47
C ASN A 13 6.50 10.62 6.23
N GLY A 14 5.50 11.50 6.07
CA GLY A 14 4.58 11.58 4.94
C GLY A 14 3.21 10.94 5.20
N LEU A 15 2.37 10.87 4.17
CA LEU A 15 1.08 10.17 4.22
C LEU A 15 1.23 8.72 3.78
N GLY A 16 0.64 7.81 4.53
CA GLY A 16 0.45 6.43 4.13
C GLY A 16 1.11 5.42 5.05
N TRP A 17 1.01 4.18 4.61
CA TRP A 17 1.50 3.01 5.33
C TRP A 17 2.88 2.62 4.82
N GLY A 18 3.72 2.12 5.72
CA GLY A 18 4.99 1.49 5.37
C GLY A 18 4.79 0.14 4.69
N LYS A 19 5.90 -0.55 4.44
CA LYS A 19 5.87 -1.94 3.98
C LYS A 19 5.13 -2.80 5.03
N PRO A 20 4.37 -3.83 4.62
CA PRO A 20 3.77 -4.75 5.56
C PRO A 20 4.86 -5.39 6.43
N ASP A 21 4.71 -5.25 7.75
CA ASP A 21 5.64 -5.82 8.73
C ASP A 21 5.21 -7.24 9.14
N THR A 22 4.03 -7.67 8.67
CA THR A 22 3.41 -8.96 8.98
C THR A 22 3.23 -9.82 7.74
N TRP A 23 3.35 -11.14 7.92
CA TRP A 23 3.10 -12.13 6.86
C TRP A 23 1.68 -12.05 6.29
N GLN A 24 0.71 -11.61 7.11
CA GLN A 24 -0.67 -11.36 6.69
C GLN A 24 -0.78 -10.22 5.68
N GLY A 25 -0.05 -9.12 5.91
CA GLY A 25 0.01 -8.00 4.95
C GLY A 25 0.63 -8.40 3.61
N TRP A 26 1.64 -9.27 3.63
CA TRP A 26 2.19 -9.87 2.41
C TRP A 26 1.19 -10.76 1.68
N LEU A 27 0.43 -11.58 2.40
CA LEU A 27 -0.61 -12.43 1.81
C LEU A 27 -1.68 -11.59 1.10
N VAL A 28 -2.15 -10.51 1.74
CA VAL A 28 -3.11 -9.58 1.12
C VAL A 28 -2.53 -8.93 -0.14
N LEU A 29 -1.26 -8.51 -0.10
CA LEU A 29 -0.59 -7.94 -1.27
C LEU A 29 -0.44 -8.96 -2.42
N SER A 30 -0.03 -10.19 -2.09
CA SER A 30 0.08 -11.28 -3.06
C SER A 30 -1.28 -11.64 -3.66
N LEU A 31 -2.33 -11.69 -2.86
CA LEU A 31 -3.69 -11.93 -3.33
C LEU A 31 -4.17 -10.80 -4.26
N TYR A 32 -3.90 -9.54 -3.89
CA TYR A 32 -4.21 -8.40 -4.75
C TYR A 32 -3.54 -8.52 -6.11
N LEU A 33 -2.24 -8.84 -6.16
CA LEU A 33 -1.50 -9.03 -7.41
C LEU A 33 -2.04 -10.21 -8.22
N PHE A 34 -2.37 -11.31 -7.54
CA PHE A 34 -2.95 -12.49 -8.18
C PHE A 34 -4.30 -12.18 -8.85
N VAL A 35 -5.20 -11.50 -8.13
CA VAL A 35 -6.50 -11.08 -8.66
C VAL A 35 -6.33 -10.08 -9.80
N LEU A 36 -5.37 -9.15 -9.70
CA LEU A 36 -5.07 -8.20 -10.76
C LEU A 36 -4.60 -8.90 -12.05
N CYS A 37 -3.74 -9.92 -11.92
CA CYS A 37 -3.32 -10.76 -13.04
C CYS A 37 -4.49 -11.53 -13.64
N LEU A 38 -5.35 -12.13 -12.81
CA LEU A 38 -6.55 -12.84 -13.29
C LEU A 38 -7.49 -11.91 -14.06
N ILE A 39 -7.78 -10.71 -13.55
CA ILE A 39 -8.62 -9.72 -14.24
C ILE A 39 -8.02 -9.38 -15.61
N SER A 40 -6.71 -9.19 -15.68
CA SER A 40 -6.01 -8.84 -16.92
C SER A 40 -5.92 -9.99 -17.94
N ILE A 41 -6.06 -11.24 -17.49
CA ILE A 41 -6.11 -12.42 -18.38
C ILE A 41 -7.54 -12.69 -18.84
N LEU A 42 -8.53 -12.52 -17.95
CA LEU A 42 -9.93 -12.83 -18.21
C LEU A 42 -10.65 -11.74 -19.01
N VAL A 43 -10.27 -10.47 -18.79
CA VAL A 43 -10.86 -9.32 -19.48
C VAL A 43 -9.80 -8.68 -20.34
N ASP A 44 -9.92 -8.83 -21.66
CA ASP A 44 -9.02 -8.16 -22.59
C ASP A 44 -9.30 -6.64 -22.55
N PRO A 45 -8.35 -5.81 -22.09
CA PRO A 45 -8.56 -4.37 -21.97
C PRO A 45 -8.81 -3.70 -23.33
N LYS A 46 -8.54 -4.38 -24.44
CA LYS A 46 -8.80 -3.87 -25.80
C LYS A 46 -10.27 -3.92 -26.17
N GLU A 47 -11.01 -4.91 -25.66
CA GLU A 47 -12.42 -5.13 -25.97
C GLU A 47 -13.33 -4.42 -24.96
N ALA A 48 -12.98 -4.46 -23.67
CA ALA A 48 -13.83 -3.97 -22.59
C ALA A 48 -13.06 -3.16 -21.53
N LEU A 49 -12.50 -2.03 -21.94
CA LEU A 49 -11.68 -1.18 -21.06
C LEU A 49 -12.43 -0.72 -19.79
N MET A 50 -13.71 -0.35 -19.90
CA MET A 50 -14.49 0.10 -18.73
C MET A 50 -14.73 -1.00 -17.71
N GLU A 51 -15.01 -2.22 -18.17
CA GLU A 51 -15.23 -3.37 -17.30
C GLU A 51 -13.92 -3.78 -16.61
N TRP A 52 -12.82 -3.84 -17.35
CA TRP A 52 -11.49 -4.06 -16.79
C TRP A 52 -11.15 -3.00 -15.73
N ALA A 53 -11.34 -1.71 -16.05
CA ALA A 53 -11.05 -0.62 -15.13
C ALA A 53 -11.91 -0.67 -13.86
N PHE A 54 -13.19 -1.04 -13.99
CA PHE A 54 -14.09 -1.23 -12.86
C PHE A 54 -13.60 -2.34 -11.92
N TRP A 55 -13.25 -3.51 -12.47
CA TRP A 55 -12.74 -4.63 -11.66
C TRP A 55 -11.41 -4.30 -10.97
N VAL A 56 -10.50 -3.63 -11.66
CA VAL A 56 -9.22 -3.17 -11.08
C VAL A 56 -9.45 -2.15 -9.98
N ALA A 57 -10.37 -1.19 -10.18
CA ALA A 57 -10.72 -0.20 -9.18
C ALA A 57 -11.34 -0.84 -7.93
N CYS A 58 -12.26 -1.80 -8.10
CA CYS A 58 -12.82 -2.58 -7.00
C CYS A 58 -11.74 -3.34 -6.22
N ASN A 59 -10.84 -4.05 -6.91
CA ASN A 59 -9.74 -4.77 -6.26
C ASN A 59 -8.82 -3.82 -5.46
N THR A 60 -8.55 -2.63 -6.01
CA THR A 60 -7.75 -1.59 -5.35
C THR A 60 -8.45 -1.03 -4.13
N LEU A 61 -9.76 -0.79 -4.20
CA LEU A 61 -10.56 -0.32 -3.07
C LEU A 61 -10.58 -1.33 -1.93
N VAL A 62 -10.72 -2.63 -2.23
CA VAL A 62 -10.64 -3.69 -1.22
C VAL A 62 -9.29 -3.68 -0.53
N LEU A 63 -8.19 -3.54 -1.28
CA LEU A 63 -6.85 -3.40 -0.70
C LEU A 63 -6.76 -2.19 0.24
N ILE A 64 -7.26 -1.02 -0.20
CA ILE A 64 -7.26 0.21 0.60
C ILE A 64 -8.08 0.02 1.89
N LEU A 65 -9.25 -0.61 1.81
CA LEU A 65 -10.10 -0.89 2.97
C LEU A 65 -9.39 -1.81 3.97
N ILE A 66 -8.70 -2.86 3.49
CA ILE A 66 -7.92 -3.74 4.37
C ILE A 66 -6.79 -2.97 5.05
N CYS A 67 -6.05 -2.14 4.28
CA CYS A 67 -5.01 -1.28 4.82
C CYS A 67 -5.55 -0.29 5.85
N TYR A 68 -6.76 0.24 5.66
CA TYR A 68 -7.40 1.16 6.60
C TYR A 68 -7.89 0.46 7.87
N LEU A 69 -8.48 -0.74 7.75
CA LEU A 69 -9.01 -1.51 8.87
C LEU A 69 -7.92 -2.17 9.73
N LYS A 70 -6.78 -2.53 9.12
CA LYS A 70 -5.69 -3.27 9.78
C LYS A 70 -4.41 -2.46 9.96
N GLY A 71 -4.29 -1.30 9.31
CA GLY A 71 -3.17 -0.39 9.46
C GLY A 71 -3.42 0.64 10.55
N GLU A 72 -2.34 1.23 11.05
CA GLU A 72 -2.46 2.40 11.92
C GLU A 72 -3.07 3.58 11.13
N PRO A 73 -3.87 4.44 11.78
CA PRO A 73 -4.39 5.63 11.12
C PRO A 73 -3.21 6.43 10.55
N PRO A 74 -3.25 6.79 9.25
CA PRO A 74 -2.11 7.41 8.58
C PRO A 74 -1.78 8.72 9.28
N SER A 75 -0.62 8.76 9.95
CA SER A 75 -0.20 9.96 10.65
C SER A 75 0.40 10.94 9.64
N TRP A 76 -0.26 12.07 9.39
CA TRP A 76 0.28 13.15 8.57
C TRP A 76 1.38 13.90 9.33
N LYS A 77 2.54 13.26 9.45
CA LYS A 77 3.71 13.84 10.11
C LYS A 77 4.79 14.03 9.07
N TRP A 78 5.25 15.26 8.91
CA TRP A 78 6.40 15.61 8.08
C TRP A 78 7.50 16.07 9.04
N LYS A 79 8.42 15.19 9.44
CA LYS A 79 9.62 15.63 10.16
C LYS A 79 10.56 16.32 9.16
N PRO A 80 11.22 17.42 9.55
CA PRO A 80 12.28 18.01 8.73
C PRO A 80 13.33 16.95 8.41
N ILE A 81 13.73 16.85 7.14
CA ILE A 81 14.84 15.98 6.74
C ILE A 81 16.11 16.60 7.32
N GLU A 82 16.65 15.99 8.36
CA GLU A 82 17.92 16.42 8.94
C GLU A 82 19.05 16.18 7.92
N LYS A 83 19.62 17.25 7.37
CA LYS A 83 20.66 17.21 6.33
C LYS A 83 22.01 16.81 6.92
N GLU A 84 22.13 15.65 7.54
CA GLU A 84 23.42 15.17 8.04
C GLU A 84 24.21 14.40 6.97
N LYS A 85 24.46 14.97 5.78
CA LYS A 85 25.47 14.44 4.83
C LYS A 85 26.14 15.51 3.94
N ARG A 86 26.23 16.76 4.37
CA ARG A 86 27.05 17.79 3.69
C ARG A 86 28.46 17.99 4.27
N LYS A 87 28.92 17.07 5.14
CA LYS A 87 30.27 17.11 5.75
C LYS A 87 31.34 16.34 4.98
N TRP A 88 30.99 15.52 4.00
CA TRP A 88 31.94 14.68 3.25
C TRP A 88 32.54 15.35 2.00
N PHE A 89 32.15 16.60 1.71
CA PHE A 89 32.63 17.38 0.55
C PHE A 89 33.35 18.67 0.98
N LYS A 90 34.12 18.63 2.06
CA LYS A 90 35.02 19.72 2.47
C LYS A 90 36.47 19.25 2.42
#